data_AF-A0A3M1KUI1-F1
#
_entry.id   AF-A0A3M1KUI1-F1
#
_cell.length_a   1.000
_cell.length_b   1.000
_cell.length_c   1.000
_cell.angle_alpha   90.00
_cell.angle_beta   90.00
_cell.angle_gamma   90.00
#
_symmetry.space_group_name_H-M   'P 1'
#
loop_
_entity.id
_entity.type
_entity.pdbx_description
1 polymer ?
#
loop_
_entity_poly.entity_id
_entity_poly.type
_entity_poly.pdbx_seq_one_letter_code
_entity_poly.pdbx_strand_id
1 'polypeptide(L)'
;RRLDKPLSEMSDAEIGALKGVGKAIAAKIRELLDTGRLETLEKYRSLTPPGVQELLEVKGIGPKKVRTLWQELGVESPGELLYACNENRLVELKGFGPKTQEELRQKLEYFERSRNKFRYADVEAVALALLQGIEQSLEGGRGSWAGELRRRCNVVKVLDFVVAGADLEHVAAALNLETPAVEDGVLRGVSPQGFPVRVVGCGLEEFGSKLFLHTVGKEFLDAFLAAAPETDFRRLPDEQAVFERAGLPFIAPELRDKAWAVQRALRGDLPVLLEEKDIRGVVHCHSTYSDGMHSLRQMATHARDRGFEYLVISDHSRSAFYANGLSVERLEKQWAEVEALNAELAPFR
;
A
#
# COMPACT_ATOMS: atom_id res chain seq x y z
N ARG A 1 22.24 0.66 3.41
CA ARG A 1 23.50 0.59 4.22
C ARG A 1 23.06 0.74 5.67
N ARG A 2 23.57 -0.06 6.61
CA ARG A 2 23.29 0.15 8.02
C ARG A 2 24.15 1.33 8.49
N LEU A 3 23.49 2.38 8.96
CA LEU A 3 24.12 3.57 9.53
C LEU A 3 23.62 3.70 10.97
N ASP A 4 24.49 4.12 11.87
CA ASP A 4 24.17 4.20 13.31
C ASP A 4 23.25 5.38 13.64
N LYS A 5 23.16 6.35 12.73
CA LYS A 5 22.23 7.48 12.82
C LYS A 5 21.64 7.85 11.45
N PRO A 6 20.43 8.43 11.40
CA PRO A 6 19.83 8.95 10.18
C PRO A 6 20.74 9.96 9.47
N LEU A 7 20.76 9.95 8.13
CA LEU A 7 21.56 10.90 7.34
C LEU A 7 21.20 12.36 7.62
N SER A 8 19.94 12.63 7.97
CA SER A 8 19.44 13.96 8.38
C SER A 8 20.08 14.50 9.66
N GLU A 9 20.69 13.63 10.48
CA GLU A 9 21.34 13.98 11.75
C GLU A 9 22.89 13.93 11.64
N MET A 10 23.41 13.72 10.44
CA MET A 10 24.85 13.66 10.19
C MET A 10 25.38 15.01 9.71
N SER A 11 26.53 15.42 10.23
CA SER A 11 27.29 16.55 9.71
C SER A 11 27.96 16.21 8.36
N ASP A 12 28.42 17.22 7.63
CA ASP A 12 29.12 17.00 6.34
C ASP A 12 30.36 16.14 6.46
N ALA A 13 31.11 16.32 7.55
CA ALA A 13 32.30 15.53 7.81
C ALA A 13 31.94 14.05 7.98
N GLU A 14 30.82 13.78 8.66
CA GLU A 14 30.35 12.41 8.90
C GLU A 14 29.79 11.77 7.64
N ILE A 15 29.01 12.51 6.83
CA ILE A 15 28.51 12.03 5.54
C ILE A 15 29.68 11.75 4.58
N GLY A 16 30.65 12.67 4.51
CA GLY A 16 31.83 12.53 3.67
C GLY A 16 32.79 11.41 4.10
N ALA A 17 32.75 11.00 5.37
CA ALA A 17 33.53 9.87 5.88
C ALA A 17 32.91 8.51 5.52
N LEU A 18 31.67 8.47 5.03
CA LEU A 18 31.00 7.23 4.64
C LEU A 18 31.74 6.56 3.47
N LYS A 19 32.01 5.26 3.61
CA LYS A 19 32.69 4.47 2.57
C LYS A 19 31.98 4.60 1.23
N GLY A 20 32.69 5.07 0.20
CA GLY A 20 32.14 5.26 -1.15
C GLY A 20 31.26 6.51 -1.33
N VAL A 21 31.25 7.44 -0.36
CA VAL A 21 30.65 8.78 -0.49
C VAL A 21 31.79 9.78 -0.65
N GLY A 22 32.06 10.19 -1.89
CA GLY A 22 32.99 11.30 -2.15
C GLY A 22 32.30 12.67 -2.05
N LYS A 23 33.06 13.76 -2.20
CA LYS A 23 32.54 15.15 -2.16
C LYS A 23 31.30 15.36 -3.04
N ALA A 24 31.30 14.81 -4.26
CA ALA A 24 30.18 14.94 -5.19
C ALA A 24 28.92 14.21 -4.72
N ILE A 25 29.05 13.05 -4.07
CA ILE A 25 27.89 12.30 -3.54
C ILE A 25 27.39 12.95 -2.26
N ALA A 26 28.30 13.42 -1.39
CA ALA A 26 27.93 14.16 -0.18
C ALA A 26 27.12 15.42 -0.51
N ALA A 27 27.52 16.19 -1.52
CA ALA A 27 26.78 17.35 -2.00
C ALA A 27 25.36 16.99 -2.48
N LYS A 28 25.21 15.87 -3.19
CA LYS A 28 23.89 15.37 -3.62
C LYS A 28 23.02 14.87 -2.48
N ILE A 29 23.62 14.27 -1.45
CA ILE A 29 22.89 13.88 -0.24
C ILE A 29 22.34 15.12 0.47
N ARG A 30 23.16 16.16 0.62
CA ARG A 30 22.77 17.48 1.14
C ARG A 30 21.62 18.09 0.35
N GLU A 31 21.75 18.16 -0.98
CA GLU A 31 20.70 18.64 -1.88
C GLU A 31 19.38 17.90 -1.64
N LEU A 32 19.43 16.57 -1.51
CA LEU A 32 18.24 15.75 -1.25
C LEU A 32 17.61 16.04 0.11
N LEU A 33 18.43 16.23 1.15
CA LEU A 33 17.97 16.53 2.51
C LEU A 33 17.34 17.93 2.60
N ASP A 34 17.94 18.91 1.93
CA ASP A 34 17.52 20.31 2.00
C ASP A 34 16.29 20.59 1.13
N THR A 35 16.21 19.97 -0.06
CA THR A 35 15.19 20.30 -1.06
C THR A 35 14.15 19.20 -1.28
N GLY A 36 14.41 17.98 -0.77
CA GLY A 36 13.61 16.80 -1.08
C GLY A 36 13.73 16.32 -2.53
N ARG A 37 14.61 16.93 -3.35
CA ARG A 37 14.75 16.66 -4.78
C ARG A 37 16.21 16.57 -5.18
N LEU A 38 16.47 16.03 -6.38
CA LEU A 38 17.80 15.99 -6.97
C LEU A 38 17.73 16.50 -8.41
N GLU A 39 18.25 17.68 -8.68
CA GLU A 39 18.22 18.31 -10.01
C GLU A 39 18.86 17.42 -11.07
N THR A 40 19.95 16.73 -10.70
CA THR A 40 20.60 15.79 -11.61
C THR A 40 19.67 14.63 -11.99
N LEU A 41 18.86 14.13 -11.06
CA LEU A 41 17.89 13.06 -11.35
C LEU A 41 16.77 13.59 -12.26
N GLU A 42 16.23 14.77 -11.94
CA GLU A 42 15.17 15.41 -12.72
C GLU A 42 15.63 15.69 -14.16
N LYS A 43 16.87 16.15 -14.34
CA LYS A 43 17.49 16.31 -15.67
C LYS A 43 17.56 14.99 -16.44
N TYR A 44 17.93 13.88 -15.81
CA TYR A 44 17.99 12.61 -16.52
C TYR A 44 16.60 12.03 -16.79
N ARG A 45 15.63 12.26 -15.90
CA ARG A 45 14.22 11.95 -16.13
C ARG A 45 13.69 12.71 -17.33
N SER A 46 13.95 14.02 -17.46
CA SER A 46 13.48 14.80 -18.60
C SER A 46 14.09 14.38 -19.94
N LEU A 47 15.28 13.78 -19.94
CA LEU A 47 15.95 13.26 -21.13
C LEU A 47 15.53 11.84 -21.51
N THR A 48 14.83 11.13 -20.62
CA THR A 48 14.45 9.73 -20.82
C THR A 48 12.96 9.68 -21.14
N PRO A 49 12.53 9.13 -22.29
CA PRO A 49 11.11 9.02 -22.62
C PRO A 49 10.32 8.31 -21.51
N PRO A 50 9.08 8.74 -21.18
CA PRO A 50 8.31 8.18 -20.07
C PRO A 50 8.23 6.66 -20.08
N GLY A 51 7.92 6.04 -21.22
CA GLY A 51 7.79 4.58 -21.24
C GLY A 51 9.13 3.83 -21.26
N VAL A 52 10.26 4.48 -21.58
CA VAL A 52 11.60 3.94 -21.29
C VAL A 52 11.88 3.94 -19.79
N GLN A 53 11.37 4.92 -19.05
CA GLN A 53 11.41 4.92 -17.58
C GLN A 53 10.55 3.78 -17.02
N GLU A 54 9.34 3.55 -17.55
CA GLU A 54 8.49 2.41 -17.18
C GLU A 54 9.20 1.07 -17.39
N LEU A 55 9.92 0.91 -18.51
CA LEU A 55 10.70 -0.30 -18.80
C LEU A 55 11.80 -0.59 -17.76
N LEU A 56 12.37 0.44 -17.12
CA LEU A 56 13.36 0.28 -16.05
C LEU A 56 12.75 -0.21 -14.73
N GLU A 57 11.43 -0.05 -14.54
CA GLU A 57 10.72 -0.56 -13.35
C GLU A 57 10.44 -2.06 -13.44
N VAL A 58 10.49 -2.64 -14.65
CA VAL A 58 10.28 -4.08 -14.86
C VAL A 58 11.43 -4.87 -14.24
N LYS A 59 11.13 -5.53 -13.12
CA LYS A 59 12.12 -6.30 -12.34
C LYS A 59 12.84 -7.33 -13.21
N GLY A 60 14.16 -7.22 -13.25
CA GLY A 60 15.03 -8.15 -13.96
C GLY A 60 15.38 -7.73 -15.39
N ILE A 61 14.98 -6.53 -15.83
CA ILE A 61 15.54 -5.86 -17.01
C ILE A 61 16.51 -4.77 -16.54
N GLY A 62 17.79 -4.91 -16.87
CA GLY A 62 18.79 -3.91 -16.52
C GLY A 62 18.87 -2.76 -17.55
N PRO A 63 19.42 -1.59 -17.18
CA PRO A 63 19.51 -0.42 -18.07
C PRO A 63 20.18 -0.69 -19.42
N LYS A 64 21.16 -1.61 -19.47
CA LYS A 64 21.81 -2.00 -20.74
C LYS A 64 20.84 -2.68 -21.71
N LYS A 65 19.98 -3.57 -21.19
CA LYS A 65 18.97 -4.29 -21.98
C LYS A 65 17.88 -3.33 -22.45
N VAL A 66 17.39 -2.45 -21.56
CA VAL A 66 16.41 -1.40 -21.92
C VAL A 66 16.96 -0.53 -23.05
N ARG A 67 18.23 -0.09 -22.95
CA ARG A 67 18.86 0.70 -24.01
C ARG A 67 18.90 -0.04 -25.35
N THR A 68 19.27 -1.32 -25.38
CA THR A 68 19.27 -2.12 -26.63
C THR A 68 17.86 -2.22 -27.21
N LEU A 69 16.84 -2.50 -26.40
CA LEU A 69 15.45 -2.59 -26.85
C LEU A 69 14.95 -1.26 -27.42
N TRP A 70 15.30 -0.15 -26.77
CA TRP A 70 14.93 1.18 -27.24
C TRP A 70 15.66 1.54 -28.55
N GLN A 71 16.98 1.32 -28.63
CA GLN A 71 17.78 1.72 -29.79
C GLN A 71 17.60 0.82 -31.02
N GLU A 72 17.41 -0.49 -30.83
CA GLU A 72 17.35 -1.47 -31.93
C GLU A 72 15.92 -1.83 -32.33
N LEU A 73 14.94 -1.81 -31.40
CA LEU A 73 13.54 -2.12 -31.71
C LEU A 73 12.60 -0.92 -31.64
N GLY A 74 13.07 0.24 -31.16
CA GLY A 74 12.23 1.42 -30.98
C GLY A 74 11.10 1.23 -29.97
N VAL A 75 11.26 0.28 -29.04
CA VAL A 75 10.24 -0.03 -28.04
C VAL A 75 10.28 1.01 -26.95
N GLU A 76 9.16 1.69 -26.73
CA GLU A 76 9.01 2.78 -25.77
C GLU A 76 7.94 2.50 -24.73
N SER A 77 7.40 1.27 -24.63
CA SER A 77 6.52 0.90 -23.52
C SER A 77 6.61 -0.59 -23.16
N PRO A 78 6.23 -0.99 -21.92
CA PRO A 78 6.11 -2.40 -21.53
C PRO A 78 5.13 -3.19 -22.42
N GLY A 79 4.03 -2.57 -22.86
CA GLY A 79 3.05 -3.19 -23.75
C GLY A 79 3.61 -3.49 -25.15
N GLU A 80 4.30 -2.52 -25.76
CA GLU A 80 5.01 -2.73 -27.02
C GLU A 80 6.09 -3.81 -26.89
N LEU A 81 6.79 -3.85 -25.75
CA LEU A 81 7.79 -4.88 -25.49
C LEU A 81 7.16 -6.27 -25.39
N LEU A 82 6.01 -6.38 -24.72
CA LEU A 82 5.26 -7.62 -24.61
C LEU A 82 4.79 -8.09 -26.00
N TYR A 83 4.30 -7.16 -26.83
CA TYR A 83 3.95 -7.43 -28.21
C TYR A 83 5.16 -7.94 -29.02
N ALA A 84 6.31 -7.27 -28.93
CA ALA A 84 7.53 -7.70 -29.59
C ALA A 84 8.02 -9.10 -29.12
N CYS A 85 7.83 -9.44 -27.84
CA CYS A 85 8.08 -10.80 -27.33
C CYS A 85 7.14 -11.82 -27.98
N ASN A 86 5.85 -11.50 -28.12
CA ASN A 86 4.86 -12.40 -28.71
C ASN A 86 5.11 -12.62 -30.22
N GLU A 87 5.66 -11.62 -30.91
CA GLU A 87 6.09 -11.73 -32.32
C GLU A 87 7.48 -12.38 -32.50
N ASN A 88 8.14 -12.80 -31.42
CA ASN A 88 9.51 -13.35 -31.43
C ASN A 88 10.60 -12.40 -31.96
N ARG A 89 10.35 -11.09 -31.95
CA ARG A 89 11.27 -10.07 -32.49
C ARG A 89 12.53 -9.88 -31.66
N LEU A 90 12.53 -10.31 -30.39
CA LEU A 90 13.69 -10.14 -29.52
C LEU A 90 14.75 -11.21 -29.74
N VAL A 91 14.40 -12.38 -30.29
CA VAL A 91 15.34 -13.49 -30.50
C VAL A 91 16.50 -13.10 -31.43
N GLU A 92 16.26 -12.17 -32.34
CA GLU A 92 17.25 -11.67 -33.30
C GLU A 92 18.25 -10.69 -32.66
N LEU A 93 17.96 -10.16 -31.47
CA LEU A 93 18.83 -9.21 -30.79
C LEU A 93 19.92 -9.89 -29.98
N LYS A 94 21.10 -9.28 -29.98
CA LYS A 94 22.24 -9.74 -29.19
C LYS A 94 21.91 -9.67 -27.69
N GLY A 95 21.89 -10.84 -27.03
CA GLY A 95 21.63 -10.96 -25.59
C GLY A 95 20.18 -11.26 -25.21
N PHE A 96 19.31 -11.52 -26.20
CA PHE A 96 17.90 -11.84 -26.02
C PHE A 96 17.51 -13.17 -26.68
N GLY A 97 18.28 -14.24 -26.42
CA GLY A 97 17.92 -15.58 -26.92
C GLY A 97 16.55 -16.06 -26.41
N PRO A 98 16.01 -17.18 -26.96
CA PRO A 98 14.62 -17.61 -26.73
C PRO A 98 14.22 -17.71 -25.25
N LYS A 99 15.11 -18.23 -24.41
CA LYS A 99 14.89 -18.32 -22.96
C LYS A 99 14.76 -16.94 -22.30
N THR A 100 15.59 -15.99 -22.69
CA THR A 100 15.56 -14.62 -22.15
C THR A 100 14.29 -13.89 -22.57
N GLN A 101 13.84 -14.08 -23.82
CA GLN A 101 12.57 -13.53 -24.29
C GLN A 101 11.40 -14.10 -23.50
N GLU A 102 11.35 -15.42 -23.28
CA GLU A 102 10.26 -16.05 -22.53
C GLU A 102 10.22 -15.58 -21.07
N GLU A 103 11.38 -15.51 -20.39
CA GLU A 103 11.46 -14.95 -19.03
C GLU A 103 11.01 -13.49 -18.99
N LEU A 104 11.34 -12.71 -20.02
CA LEU A 104 10.94 -11.32 -20.16
C LEU A 104 9.43 -11.19 -20.40
N ARG A 105 8.85 -12.01 -21.27
CA ARG A 105 7.41 -12.09 -21.52
C ARG A 105 6.64 -12.33 -20.22
N GLN A 106 7.04 -13.34 -19.44
CA GLN A 106 6.40 -13.64 -18.15
C GLN A 106 6.49 -12.47 -17.15
N LYS A 107 7.64 -11.77 -17.11
CA LYS A 107 7.81 -10.58 -16.26
C LYS A 107 6.93 -9.42 -16.70
N LEU A 108 6.79 -9.20 -18.01
CA LEU A 108 5.93 -8.14 -18.56
C LEU A 108 4.46 -8.48 -18.36
N GLU A 109 4.04 -9.73 -18.55
CA GLU A 109 2.69 -10.17 -18.22
C GLU A 109 2.38 -9.98 -16.74
N TYR A 110 3.34 -10.28 -15.86
CA TYR A 110 3.20 -10.02 -14.43
C TYR A 110 3.15 -8.52 -14.13
N PHE A 111 4.01 -7.72 -14.75
CA PHE A 111 4.02 -6.26 -14.62
C PHE A 111 2.67 -5.65 -15.03
N GLU A 112 2.15 -6.01 -16.21
CA GLU A 112 0.83 -5.58 -16.67
C GLU A 112 -0.29 -6.06 -15.74
N ARG A 113 -0.23 -7.31 -15.26
CA ARG A 113 -1.22 -7.84 -14.30
C ARG A 113 -1.15 -7.17 -12.93
N SER A 114 -0.02 -6.59 -12.55
CA SER A 114 0.20 -5.90 -11.28
C SER A 114 0.09 -4.38 -11.40
N ARG A 115 0.00 -3.86 -12.63
CA ARG A 115 -0.28 -2.45 -12.91
C ARG A 115 -1.57 -2.05 -12.21
N ASN A 116 -1.55 -0.88 -11.56
CA ASN A 116 -2.66 -0.34 -10.77
C ASN A 116 -3.16 -1.28 -9.66
N LYS A 117 -2.27 -2.09 -9.06
CA LYS A 117 -2.56 -2.87 -7.85
C LYS A 117 -1.57 -2.47 -6.76
N PHE A 118 -2.11 -1.89 -5.70
CA PHE A 118 -1.34 -1.37 -4.59
C PHE A 118 -1.61 -2.21 -3.34
N ARG A 119 -0.63 -2.31 -2.44
CA ARG A 119 -0.86 -2.95 -1.15
C ARG A 119 -1.63 -1.98 -0.27
N TYR A 120 -2.56 -2.51 0.52
CA TYR A 120 -3.32 -1.70 1.48
C TYR A 120 -2.40 -0.80 2.33
N ALA A 121 -1.32 -1.37 2.87
CA ALA A 121 -0.35 -0.67 3.70
C ALA A 121 0.35 0.51 2.99
N ASP A 122 0.51 0.44 1.66
CA ASP A 122 1.17 1.50 0.89
C ASP A 122 0.22 2.69 0.64
N VAL A 123 -1.10 2.44 0.64
CA VAL A 123 -2.11 3.45 0.29
C VAL A 123 -2.87 4.01 1.49
N GLU A 124 -2.89 3.31 2.63
CA GLU A 124 -3.71 3.66 3.79
C GLU A 124 -3.47 5.11 4.28
N ALA A 125 -2.20 5.50 4.44
CA ALA A 125 -1.86 6.85 4.90
C ALA A 125 -2.33 7.94 3.93
N VAL A 126 -2.20 7.71 2.62
CA VAL A 126 -2.68 8.65 1.59
C VAL A 126 -4.20 8.68 1.58
N ALA A 127 -4.87 7.54 1.66
CA ALA A 127 -6.32 7.47 1.68
C ALA A 127 -6.94 8.12 2.93
N LEU A 128 -6.24 8.06 4.07
CA LEU A 128 -6.62 8.77 5.29
C LEU A 128 -6.51 10.28 5.11
N ALA A 129 -5.40 10.76 4.55
CA ALA A 129 -5.22 12.19 4.27
C ALA A 129 -6.27 12.71 3.27
N LEU A 130 -6.58 11.93 2.23
CA LEU A 130 -7.65 12.27 1.28
C LEU A 130 -9.02 12.29 1.95
N LEU A 131 -9.35 11.33 2.83
CA LEU A 131 -10.62 11.35 3.58
C LEU A 131 -10.73 12.59 4.47
N GLN A 132 -9.65 12.95 5.17
CA GLN A 132 -9.62 14.16 6.00
C GLN A 132 -9.82 15.42 5.15
N GLY A 133 -9.19 15.48 3.96
CA GLY A 133 -9.40 16.58 3.01
C GLY A 133 -10.84 16.64 2.50
N ILE A 134 -11.45 15.48 2.22
CA ILE A 134 -12.87 15.39 1.89
C ILE A 134 -13.69 15.96 3.05
N GLU A 135 -13.57 15.42 4.26
CA GLU A 135 -14.35 15.82 5.43
C GLU A 135 -14.24 17.32 5.73
N GLN A 136 -13.06 17.91 5.56
CA GLN A 136 -12.83 19.35 5.74
C GLN A 136 -13.49 20.21 4.65
N SER A 137 -13.72 19.66 3.45
CA SER A 137 -14.40 20.33 2.35
C SER A 137 -15.94 20.24 2.43
N LEU A 138 -16.49 19.45 3.35
CA LEU A 138 -17.95 19.26 3.47
C LEU A 138 -18.56 20.27 4.45
N GLU A 139 -19.49 21.09 3.97
CA GLU A 139 -20.34 21.93 4.82
C GLU A 139 -21.62 21.18 5.21
N GLY A 140 -21.55 20.36 6.27
CA GLY A 140 -22.70 19.56 6.74
C GLY A 140 -22.99 18.29 5.92
N GLY A 141 -22.04 17.91 5.06
CA GLY A 141 -22.07 16.66 4.29
C GLY A 141 -21.56 15.44 5.06
N ARG A 142 -21.46 14.30 4.37
CA ARG A 142 -20.87 13.05 4.88
C ARG A 142 -19.85 12.50 3.88
N GLY A 143 -18.71 12.04 4.37
CA GLY A 143 -17.68 11.36 3.59
C GLY A 143 -17.35 10.00 4.20
N SER A 144 -17.02 9.02 3.38
CA SER A 144 -16.50 7.74 3.83
C SER A 144 -15.62 7.11 2.76
N TRP A 145 -14.65 6.31 3.19
CA TRP A 145 -14.03 5.29 2.33
C TRP A 145 -15.10 4.37 1.74
N ALA A 146 -14.82 3.75 0.61
CA ALA A 146 -15.62 2.72 -0.01
C ALA A 146 -14.70 1.68 -0.67
N GLY A 147 -15.28 0.80 -1.50
CA GLY A 147 -14.56 -0.17 -2.31
C GLY A 147 -13.65 -1.11 -1.51
N GLU A 148 -12.55 -1.51 -2.16
CA GLU A 148 -11.54 -2.42 -1.61
C GLU A 148 -10.86 -1.87 -0.36
N LEU A 149 -10.73 -0.54 -0.27
CA LEU A 149 -10.16 0.14 0.89
C LEU A 149 -11.03 -0.06 2.14
N ARG A 150 -12.34 0.17 2.03
CA ARG A 150 -13.27 0.00 3.16
C ARG A 150 -13.43 -1.46 3.57
N ARG A 151 -13.24 -2.41 2.65
CA ARG A 151 -13.22 -3.86 2.98
C ARG A 151 -11.87 -4.35 3.50
N ARG A 152 -10.87 -3.47 3.64
CA ARG A 152 -9.48 -3.81 4.03
C ARG A 152 -8.87 -4.92 3.17
N CYS A 153 -9.14 -4.90 1.86
CA CYS A 153 -8.55 -5.87 0.95
C CYS A 153 -7.03 -5.69 0.87
N ASN A 154 -6.27 -6.78 0.91
CA ASN A 154 -4.80 -6.74 0.82
C ASN A 154 -4.27 -6.00 -0.42
N VAL A 155 -5.04 -6.05 -1.50
CA VAL A 155 -4.76 -5.37 -2.77
C VAL A 155 -5.88 -4.38 -3.06
N VAL A 156 -5.50 -3.13 -3.30
CA VAL A 156 -6.39 -2.01 -3.63
C VAL A 156 -6.01 -1.49 -5.01
N LYS A 157 -6.98 -1.30 -5.89
CA LYS A 157 -6.75 -0.78 -7.25
C LYS A 157 -7.01 0.71 -7.38
N VAL A 158 -7.94 1.21 -6.58
CA VAL A 158 -8.42 2.59 -6.59
C VAL A 158 -8.79 2.99 -5.17
N LEU A 159 -8.49 4.23 -4.80
CA LEU A 159 -8.92 4.83 -3.54
C LEU A 159 -10.35 5.33 -3.73
N ASP A 160 -11.28 4.52 -3.23
CA ASP A 160 -12.71 4.73 -3.38
C ASP A 160 -13.31 5.51 -2.21
N PHE A 161 -14.13 6.51 -2.53
CA PHE A 161 -14.86 7.31 -1.56
C PHE A 161 -16.30 7.53 -2.01
N VAL A 162 -17.20 7.70 -1.03
CA VAL A 162 -18.56 8.19 -1.24
C VAL A 162 -18.73 9.46 -0.42
N VAL A 163 -19.29 10.48 -1.07
CA VAL A 163 -19.54 11.80 -0.48
C VAL A 163 -20.99 12.18 -0.69
N ALA A 164 -21.62 12.70 0.35
CA ALA A 164 -22.96 13.26 0.29
C ALA A 164 -22.99 14.71 0.74
N GLY A 165 -23.83 15.52 0.09
CA GLY A 165 -24.07 16.92 0.49
C GLY A 165 -22.92 17.88 0.15
N ALA A 166 -22.14 17.59 -0.89
CA ALA A 166 -21.12 18.50 -1.39
C ALA A 166 -21.00 18.46 -2.92
N ASP A 167 -20.49 19.56 -3.46
CA ASP A 167 -20.14 19.72 -4.87
C ASP A 167 -18.81 18.99 -5.17
N LEU A 168 -18.79 18.13 -6.20
CA LEU A 168 -17.63 17.29 -6.48
C LEU A 168 -16.44 18.09 -7.02
N GLU A 169 -16.71 19.21 -7.68
CA GLU A 169 -15.72 20.16 -8.15
C GLU A 169 -15.00 20.82 -6.97
N HIS A 170 -15.74 21.15 -5.92
CA HIS A 170 -15.15 21.66 -4.67
C HIS A 170 -14.30 20.59 -3.97
N VAL A 171 -14.80 19.36 -3.89
CA VAL A 171 -14.04 18.22 -3.35
C VAL A 171 -12.76 17.98 -4.16
N ALA A 172 -12.82 18.04 -5.50
CA ALA A 172 -11.67 17.86 -6.37
C ALA A 172 -10.56 18.89 -6.07
N ALA A 173 -10.95 20.16 -5.87
CA ALA A 173 -10.02 21.23 -5.52
C ALA A 173 -9.35 20.99 -4.15
N ALA A 174 -10.10 20.51 -3.16
CA ALA A 174 -9.56 20.20 -1.83
C ALA A 174 -8.55 19.05 -1.85
N LEU A 175 -8.75 18.07 -2.73
CA LEU A 175 -7.91 16.88 -2.81
C LEU A 175 -6.60 17.05 -3.60
N ASN A 176 -6.42 18.16 -4.32
CA ASN A 176 -5.27 18.42 -5.20
C ASN A 176 -4.99 17.24 -6.16
N LEU A 177 -6.04 16.67 -6.74
CA LEU A 177 -5.90 15.56 -7.68
C LEU A 177 -5.24 16.02 -8.98
N GLU A 178 -4.39 15.17 -9.54
CA GLU A 178 -3.91 15.27 -10.91
C GLU A 178 -4.99 14.76 -11.88
N THR A 179 -5.13 15.46 -13.01
CA THR A 179 -6.14 15.21 -14.06
C THR A 179 -7.55 14.93 -13.50
N PRO A 180 -8.12 15.81 -12.65
CA PRO A 180 -9.45 15.62 -12.11
C PRO A 180 -10.51 15.75 -13.21
N ALA A 181 -11.45 14.82 -13.25
CA ALA A 181 -12.59 14.83 -14.15
C ALA A 181 -13.85 14.41 -13.39
N VAL A 182 -14.90 15.22 -13.50
CA VAL A 182 -16.22 14.93 -12.93
C VAL A 182 -17.15 14.53 -14.07
N GLU A 183 -17.62 13.29 -14.05
CA GLU A 183 -18.54 12.75 -15.05
C GLU A 183 -19.60 11.89 -14.34
N ASP A 184 -20.88 12.10 -14.66
CA ASP A 184 -22.03 11.35 -14.13
C ASP A 184 -22.07 11.25 -12.59
N GLY A 185 -21.74 12.35 -11.90
CA GLY A 185 -21.71 12.39 -10.43
C GLY A 185 -20.56 11.59 -9.82
N VAL A 186 -19.52 11.33 -10.59
CA VAL A 186 -18.32 10.63 -10.12
C VAL A 186 -17.07 11.42 -10.52
N LEU A 187 -16.31 11.83 -9.52
CA LEU A 187 -14.99 12.42 -9.67
C LEU A 187 -13.93 11.32 -9.80
N ARG A 188 -13.07 11.44 -10.81
CA ARG A 188 -11.88 10.60 -10.99
C ARG A 188 -10.65 11.48 -11.10
N GLY A 189 -9.52 10.97 -10.61
CA GLY A 189 -8.23 11.62 -10.75
C GLY A 189 -7.12 10.73 -10.19
N VAL A 190 -5.93 11.30 -10.07
CA VAL A 190 -4.77 10.63 -9.48
C VAL A 190 -4.28 11.46 -8.30
N SER A 191 -4.05 10.83 -7.16
CA SER A 191 -3.46 11.53 -6.00
C SER A 191 -2.04 12.02 -6.32
N PRO A 192 -1.50 13.01 -5.59
CA PRO A 192 -0.11 13.47 -5.78
C PRO A 192 0.94 12.36 -5.62
N GLN A 193 0.59 11.24 -5.00
CA GLN A 193 1.43 10.06 -4.82
C GLN A 193 1.27 9.01 -5.93
N GLY A 194 0.46 9.30 -6.97
CA GLY A 194 0.27 8.43 -8.13
C GLY A 194 -0.82 7.36 -7.97
N PHE A 195 -1.61 7.39 -6.89
CA PHE A 195 -2.71 6.43 -6.71
C PHE A 195 -4.00 6.90 -7.40
N PRO A 196 -4.69 6.05 -8.18
CA PRO A 196 -6.00 6.36 -8.73
C PRO A 196 -7.02 6.64 -7.64
N VAL A 197 -7.81 7.69 -7.80
CA VAL A 197 -8.85 8.13 -6.86
C VAL A 197 -10.20 8.15 -7.58
N ARG A 198 -11.25 7.66 -6.90
CA ARG A 198 -12.63 7.77 -7.35
C ARG A 198 -13.51 8.21 -6.20
N VAL A 199 -14.26 9.30 -6.39
CA VAL A 199 -15.21 9.83 -5.42
C VAL A 199 -16.59 9.86 -6.04
N VAL A 200 -17.55 9.18 -5.42
CA VAL A 200 -18.95 9.15 -5.86
C VAL A 200 -19.75 10.17 -5.05
N GLY A 201 -20.37 11.13 -5.73
CA GLY A 201 -21.27 12.12 -5.13
C GLY A 201 -22.70 11.60 -5.04
N CYS A 202 -23.43 12.00 -3.98
CA CYS A 202 -24.83 11.62 -3.79
C CYS A 202 -25.59 12.56 -2.83
N GLY A 203 -26.91 12.39 -2.72
CA GLY A 203 -27.72 13.05 -1.69
C GLY A 203 -27.52 12.46 -0.29
N LEU A 204 -27.79 13.25 0.76
CA LEU A 204 -27.69 12.80 2.15
C LEU A 204 -28.64 11.63 2.45
N GLU A 205 -29.81 11.60 1.82
CA GLU A 205 -30.81 10.56 2.00
C GLU A 205 -30.44 9.23 1.34
N GLU A 206 -29.47 9.20 0.42
CA GLU A 206 -29.04 7.99 -0.27
C GLU A 206 -27.62 7.55 0.09
N PHE A 207 -26.95 8.28 0.99
CA PHE A 207 -25.58 8.03 1.39
C PHE A 207 -25.34 6.57 1.82
N GLY A 208 -26.25 6.00 2.63
CA GLY A 208 -26.19 4.61 3.06
C GLY A 208 -26.26 3.61 1.92
N SER A 209 -27.23 3.79 1.02
CA SER A 209 -27.40 2.96 -0.17
C SER A 209 -26.16 2.99 -1.07
N LYS A 210 -25.64 4.19 -1.34
CA LYS A 210 -24.46 4.39 -2.19
C LYS A 210 -23.21 3.84 -1.53
N LEU A 211 -23.00 4.12 -0.25
CA LEU A 211 -21.89 3.58 0.51
C LEU A 211 -21.88 2.05 0.50
N PHE A 212 -23.03 1.42 0.73
CA PHE A 212 -23.17 -0.04 0.62
C PHE A 212 -22.79 -0.53 -0.77
N LEU A 213 -23.45 -0.01 -1.81
CA LEU A 213 -23.26 -0.47 -3.20
C LEU A 213 -21.82 -0.30 -3.69
N HIS A 214 -21.17 0.81 -3.32
CA HIS A 214 -19.78 1.09 -3.70
C HIS A 214 -18.77 0.42 -2.77
N THR A 215 -19.18 -0.20 -1.67
CA THR A 215 -18.31 -0.97 -0.76
C THR A 215 -18.30 -2.46 -1.07
N VAL A 216 -19.42 -3.06 -1.48
CA VAL A 216 -19.54 -4.52 -1.57
C VAL A 216 -18.76 -5.14 -2.74
N GLY A 217 -18.23 -6.34 -2.53
CA GLY A 217 -17.71 -7.19 -3.60
C GLY A 217 -18.85 -7.85 -4.39
N LYS A 218 -18.60 -8.20 -5.65
CA LYS A 218 -19.62 -8.77 -6.55
C LYS A 218 -20.28 -10.03 -5.97
N GLU A 219 -19.48 -10.98 -5.49
CA GLU A 219 -20.01 -12.24 -4.94
C GLU A 219 -20.89 -12.02 -3.71
N PHE A 220 -20.55 -11.05 -2.87
CA PHE A 220 -21.38 -10.66 -1.74
C PHE A 220 -22.70 -10.03 -2.20
N LEU A 221 -22.63 -9.09 -3.16
CA LEU A 221 -23.82 -8.42 -3.67
C LEU A 221 -24.79 -9.41 -4.32
N ASP A 222 -24.29 -10.33 -5.14
CA ASP A 222 -25.10 -11.38 -5.77
C ASP A 222 -25.82 -12.23 -4.69
N ALA A 223 -25.11 -12.61 -3.62
CA ALA A 223 -25.70 -13.36 -2.51
C ALA A 223 -26.70 -12.54 -1.69
N PHE A 224 -26.43 -11.25 -1.47
CA PHE A 224 -27.33 -10.33 -0.77
C PHE A 224 -28.65 -10.16 -1.53
N LEU A 225 -28.58 -9.92 -2.84
CA LEU A 225 -29.76 -9.80 -3.70
C LEU A 225 -30.53 -11.12 -3.78
N ALA A 226 -29.85 -12.27 -3.81
CA ALA A 226 -30.50 -13.57 -3.77
C ALA A 226 -31.22 -13.85 -2.43
N ALA A 227 -30.66 -13.37 -1.32
CA ALA A 227 -31.27 -13.50 0.00
C ALA A 227 -32.48 -12.56 0.21
N ALA A 228 -32.51 -11.43 -0.49
CA ALA A 228 -33.52 -10.40 -0.30
C ALA A 228 -34.00 -9.77 -1.64
N PRO A 229 -34.58 -10.55 -2.56
CA PRO A 229 -34.80 -10.17 -3.97
C PRO A 229 -35.76 -8.98 -4.18
N GLU A 230 -36.75 -8.83 -3.32
CA GLU A 230 -37.76 -7.76 -3.40
C GLU A 230 -37.36 -6.49 -2.63
N THR A 231 -36.13 -6.45 -2.11
CA THR A 231 -35.66 -5.35 -1.26
C THR A 231 -35.30 -4.14 -2.11
N ASP A 232 -36.14 -3.09 -2.03
CA ASP A 232 -35.72 -1.76 -2.47
C ASP A 232 -34.88 -1.10 -1.38
N PHE A 233 -33.55 -1.08 -1.57
CA PHE A 233 -32.60 -0.42 -0.69
C PHE A 233 -32.07 0.90 -1.26
N ARG A 234 -32.78 1.53 -2.21
CA ARG A 234 -32.44 2.86 -2.73
C ARG A 234 -32.83 3.95 -1.73
N ARG A 235 -32.09 5.07 -1.76
CA ARG A 235 -32.38 6.28 -0.95
C ARG A 235 -32.52 5.99 0.55
N LEU A 236 -31.55 5.25 1.09
CA LEU A 236 -31.40 5.02 2.52
C LEU A 236 -30.22 5.84 3.08
N PRO A 237 -30.40 6.50 4.24
CA PRO A 237 -29.43 7.47 4.77
C PRO A 237 -28.19 6.81 5.38
N ASP A 238 -28.28 5.55 5.78
CA ASP A 238 -27.18 4.77 6.34
C ASP A 238 -27.28 3.29 5.95
N GLU A 239 -26.20 2.56 6.16
CA GLU A 239 -26.13 1.14 5.82
C GLU A 239 -26.95 0.27 6.77
N GLN A 240 -27.17 0.70 8.01
CA GLN A 240 -27.98 -0.03 8.97
C GLN A 240 -29.40 -0.21 8.41
N ALA A 241 -29.97 0.86 7.85
CA ALA A 241 -31.25 0.83 7.18
C ALA A 241 -31.27 -0.11 5.95
N VAL A 242 -30.15 -0.26 5.23
CA VAL A 242 -30.03 -1.19 4.09
C VAL A 242 -30.18 -2.64 4.56
N PHE A 243 -29.47 -3.01 5.63
CA PHE A 243 -29.53 -4.36 6.19
C PHE A 243 -30.89 -4.65 6.85
N GLU A 244 -31.44 -3.68 7.60
CA GLU A 244 -32.77 -3.78 8.19
C GLU A 244 -33.85 -3.98 7.13
N ARG A 245 -33.80 -3.21 6.03
CA ARG A 245 -34.75 -3.35 4.93
C ARG A 245 -34.66 -4.71 4.26
N ALA A 246 -33.47 -5.28 4.16
CA ALA A 246 -33.22 -6.62 3.63
C ALA A 246 -33.55 -7.76 4.62
N GLY A 247 -33.93 -7.44 5.86
CA GLY A 247 -34.18 -8.45 6.90
C GLY A 247 -32.91 -9.21 7.32
N LEU A 248 -31.74 -8.61 7.15
CA LEU A 248 -30.44 -9.18 7.49
C LEU A 248 -29.81 -8.42 8.67
N PRO A 249 -29.01 -9.09 9.54
CA PRO A 249 -28.19 -8.37 10.49
C PRO A 249 -27.14 -7.53 9.76
N PHE A 250 -26.65 -6.47 10.42
CA PHE A 250 -25.57 -5.67 9.87
C PHE A 250 -24.31 -6.52 9.70
N ILE A 251 -23.79 -6.57 8.46
CA ILE A 251 -22.54 -7.26 8.14
C ILE A 251 -21.43 -6.22 8.03
N ALA A 252 -20.36 -6.37 8.81
CA ALA A 252 -19.22 -5.46 8.77
C ALA A 252 -18.58 -5.39 7.36
N PRO A 253 -18.09 -4.22 6.89
CA PRO A 253 -17.52 -4.06 5.56
C PRO A 253 -16.44 -5.07 5.17
N GLU A 254 -15.58 -5.44 6.12
CA GLU A 254 -14.48 -6.41 5.95
C GLU A 254 -14.97 -7.80 5.51
N LEU A 255 -16.23 -8.14 5.80
CA LEU A 255 -16.85 -9.41 5.44
C LEU A 255 -17.55 -9.38 4.07
N ARG A 256 -17.67 -8.21 3.44
CA ARG A 256 -18.53 -8.00 2.27
C ARG A 256 -17.86 -8.30 0.93
N ASP A 257 -16.90 -9.22 0.90
CA ASP A 257 -16.22 -9.62 -0.34
C ASP A 257 -16.79 -10.91 -0.94
N LYS A 258 -17.27 -11.83 -0.09
CA LYS A 258 -17.67 -13.19 -0.48
C LYS A 258 -19.08 -13.54 -0.03
N ALA A 259 -19.71 -14.45 -0.77
CA ALA A 259 -21.08 -14.90 -0.51
C ALA A 259 -21.28 -15.55 0.88
N TRP A 260 -20.21 -16.15 1.46
CA TRP A 260 -20.32 -16.86 2.73
C TRP A 260 -20.79 -15.97 3.89
N ALA A 261 -20.51 -14.66 3.85
CA ALA A 261 -20.90 -13.75 4.91
C ALA A 261 -22.42 -13.60 5.00
N VAL A 262 -23.10 -13.53 3.86
CA VAL A 262 -24.58 -13.50 3.79
C VAL A 262 -25.16 -14.83 4.28
N GLN A 263 -24.59 -15.95 3.84
CA GLN A 263 -25.02 -17.28 4.28
C GLN A 263 -24.90 -17.44 5.81
N ARG A 264 -23.84 -16.86 6.40
CA ARG A 264 -23.64 -16.86 7.84
C ARG A 264 -24.61 -15.93 8.58
N ALA A 265 -24.83 -14.75 8.05
CA ALA A 265 -25.82 -13.80 8.56
C ALA A 265 -27.22 -14.45 8.67
N LEU A 266 -27.64 -15.20 7.65
CA LEU A 266 -28.92 -15.93 7.65
C LEU A 266 -29.01 -17.03 8.71
N ARG A 267 -27.88 -17.61 9.13
CA ARG A 267 -27.82 -18.61 10.20
C ARG A 267 -27.61 -18.00 11.59
N GLY A 268 -27.35 -16.70 11.67
CA GLY A 268 -27.00 -16.03 12.92
C GLY A 268 -25.61 -16.40 13.46
N ASP A 269 -24.68 -16.86 12.61
CA ASP A 269 -23.33 -17.34 12.98
C ASP A 269 -22.20 -16.43 12.45
N LEU A 270 -22.45 -15.12 12.35
CA LEU A 270 -21.42 -14.14 11.99
C LEU A 270 -20.28 -14.12 13.01
N PRO A 271 -19.01 -14.05 12.55
CA PRO A 271 -17.89 -13.97 13.46
C PRO A 271 -17.85 -12.61 14.18
N VAL A 272 -17.42 -12.62 15.43
CA VAL A 272 -16.95 -11.39 16.10
C VAL A 272 -15.59 -11.03 15.52
N LEU A 273 -15.44 -9.80 15.04
CA LEU A 273 -14.18 -9.32 14.47
C LEU A 273 -13.24 -8.86 15.58
N LEU A 274 -11.95 -9.03 15.33
CA LEU A 274 -10.90 -8.46 16.17
C LEU A 274 -10.81 -6.96 15.93
N GLU A 275 -10.65 -6.21 17.01
CA GLU A 275 -10.38 -4.77 17.01
C GLU A 275 -8.95 -4.48 17.49
N GLU A 276 -8.45 -3.26 17.26
CA GLU A 276 -7.11 -2.87 17.72
C GLU A 276 -6.91 -3.06 19.22
N LYS A 277 -7.96 -2.84 20.02
CA LYS A 277 -7.95 -3.03 21.48
C LYS A 277 -7.75 -4.49 21.90
N ASP A 278 -8.03 -5.45 21.01
CA ASP A 278 -7.83 -6.88 21.28
C ASP A 278 -6.37 -7.30 21.06
N ILE A 279 -5.56 -6.45 20.41
CA ILE A 279 -4.14 -6.70 20.15
C ILE A 279 -3.32 -6.36 21.39
N ARG A 280 -2.94 -7.41 22.13
CA ARG A 280 -2.16 -7.28 23.37
C ARG A 280 -0.65 -7.19 23.16
N GLY A 281 -0.14 -7.59 22.00
CA GLY A 281 1.30 -7.60 21.76
C GLY A 281 1.67 -7.99 20.35
N VAL A 282 2.94 -7.79 20.02
CA VAL A 282 3.52 -8.09 18.70
C VAL A 282 4.46 -9.28 18.81
N VAL A 283 4.32 -10.23 17.89
CA VAL A 283 4.92 -11.58 18.06
C VAL A 283 6.06 -11.92 17.10
N HIS A 284 6.35 -11.06 16.14
CA HIS A 284 7.39 -11.29 15.14
C HIS A 284 8.16 -10.00 14.93
N CYS A 285 9.28 -9.88 15.63
CA CYS A 285 10.09 -8.66 15.64
C CYS A 285 11.57 -9.01 15.60
N HIS A 286 12.33 -8.27 14.78
CA HIS A 286 13.78 -8.45 14.63
C HIS A 286 14.50 -7.28 15.28
N SER A 287 15.56 -7.57 16.03
CA SER A 287 16.35 -6.61 16.78
C SER A 287 17.73 -6.41 16.16
N THR A 288 18.56 -5.60 16.79
CA THR A 288 19.97 -5.45 16.40
C THR A 288 20.78 -6.75 16.54
N TYR A 289 20.24 -7.80 17.17
CA TYR A 289 20.84 -9.12 17.19
C TYR A 289 20.83 -9.80 15.81
N SER A 290 19.81 -9.66 14.96
CA SER A 290 19.90 -10.08 13.54
C SER A 290 19.99 -8.88 12.60
N ASP A 291 18.94 -8.64 11.84
CA ASP A 291 18.76 -7.69 10.75
C ASP A 291 17.81 -6.54 11.12
N GLY A 292 17.36 -6.47 12.36
CA GLY A 292 16.60 -5.36 12.90
C GLY A 292 17.43 -4.09 13.11
N MET A 293 16.73 -2.96 13.12
CA MET A 293 17.34 -1.63 13.28
C MET A 293 17.43 -1.17 14.74
N HIS A 294 16.59 -1.70 15.63
CA HIS A 294 16.45 -1.23 17.01
C HIS A 294 16.97 -2.28 18.01
N SER A 295 17.53 -1.81 19.12
CA SER A 295 17.93 -2.67 20.24
C SER A 295 16.72 -3.23 20.99
N LEU A 296 16.93 -4.30 21.77
CA LEU A 296 15.87 -4.90 22.60
C LEU A 296 15.23 -3.87 23.52
N ARG A 297 16.05 -3.06 24.21
CA ARG A 297 15.56 -1.98 25.09
C ARG A 297 14.71 -0.96 24.35
N GLN A 298 15.16 -0.48 23.19
CA GLN A 298 14.39 0.50 22.40
C GLN A 298 13.04 -0.07 21.98
N MET A 299 13.00 -1.33 21.54
CA MET A 299 11.76 -1.98 21.12
C MET A 299 10.82 -2.25 22.30
N ALA A 300 11.35 -2.79 23.40
CA ALA A 300 10.57 -3.13 24.59
C ALA A 300 9.95 -1.89 25.25
N THR A 301 10.74 -0.83 25.44
CA THR A 301 10.24 0.44 25.99
C THR A 301 9.18 1.07 25.09
N HIS A 302 9.40 1.10 23.78
CA HIS A 302 8.42 1.61 22.83
C HIS A 302 7.12 0.81 22.83
N ALA A 303 7.20 -0.53 22.85
CA ALA A 303 6.02 -1.40 22.86
C ALA A 303 5.19 -1.24 24.16
N ARG A 304 5.86 -1.16 25.32
CA ARG A 304 5.23 -0.85 26.60
C ARG A 304 4.52 0.51 26.55
N ASP A 305 5.20 1.54 26.07
CA ASP A 305 4.67 2.91 26.04
C ASP A 305 3.49 3.06 25.06
N ARG A 306 3.40 2.17 24.06
CA ARG A 306 2.24 2.02 23.16
C ARG A 306 1.07 1.27 23.80
N GLY A 307 1.22 0.73 25.01
CA GLY A 307 0.19 0.02 25.75
C GLY A 307 0.10 -1.48 25.48
N PHE A 308 1.07 -2.08 24.79
CA PHE A 308 1.12 -3.53 24.66
C PHE A 308 1.47 -4.19 25.99
N GLU A 309 0.93 -5.39 26.21
CA GLU A 309 1.24 -6.27 27.34
C GLU A 309 2.57 -7.02 27.12
N TYR A 310 2.91 -7.34 25.86
CA TYR A 310 4.14 -8.07 25.54
C TYR A 310 4.73 -7.81 24.14
N LEU A 311 6.02 -8.12 23.98
CA LEU A 311 6.78 -8.14 22.74
C LEU A 311 7.56 -9.45 22.60
N VAL A 312 7.39 -10.18 21.49
CA VAL A 312 8.20 -11.36 21.18
C VAL A 312 9.30 -11.01 20.19
N ILE A 313 10.53 -11.32 20.58
CA ILE A 313 11.73 -11.18 19.76
C ILE A 313 11.95 -12.48 18.99
N SER A 314 12.07 -12.37 17.66
CA SER A 314 12.12 -13.48 16.73
C SER A 314 13.27 -13.33 15.73
N ASP A 315 14.45 -12.94 16.23
CA ASP A 315 15.67 -12.78 15.42
C ASP A 315 16.05 -14.07 14.67
N HIS A 316 16.72 -13.93 13.52
CA HIS A 316 17.04 -15.08 12.67
C HIS A 316 18.01 -16.08 13.31
N SER A 317 17.84 -17.37 12.97
CA SER A 317 18.73 -18.45 13.41
C SER A 317 19.99 -18.59 12.55
N ARG A 318 20.94 -19.40 13.01
CA ARG A 318 22.26 -19.66 12.41
C ARG A 318 22.28 -19.89 10.88
N SER A 319 21.22 -20.46 10.30
CA SER A 319 21.17 -20.77 8.85
C SER A 319 20.95 -19.54 7.97
N ALA A 320 20.41 -18.44 8.51
CA ALA A 320 20.18 -17.20 7.77
C ALA A 320 21.43 -16.30 7.81
N PHE A 321 22.54 -16.77 7.23
CA PHE A 321 23.81 -16.04 7.21
C PHE A 321 23.69 -14.64 6.57
N TYR A 322 22.81 -14.47 5.57
CA TYR A 322 22.56 -13.19 4.91
C TYR A 322 21.87 -12.15 5.81
N ALA A 323 21.26 -12.58 6.92
CA ALA A 323 20.56 -11.75 7.88
C ALA A 323 21.25 -11.71 9.26
N ASN A 324 22.56 -12.03 9.31
CA ASN A 324 23.35 -12.05 10.54
C ASN A 324 22.76 -12.98 11.64
N GLY A 325 22.23 -14.14 11.23
CA GLY A 325 21.61 -15.11 12.11
C GLY A 325 22.46 -15.48 13.34
N LEU A 326 21.79 -15.69 14.47
CA LEU A 326 22.45 -15.85 15.76
C LEU A 326 23.16 -17.21 15.88
N SER A 327 24.36 -17.20 16.45
CA SER A 327 24.97 -18.40 17.02
C SER A 327 24.32 -18.73 18.36
N VAL A 328 24.56 -19.93 18.89
CA VAL A 328 24.00 -20.36 20.19
C VAL A 328 24.46 -19.40 21.30
N GLU A 329 25.73 -19.02 21.28
CA GLU A 329 26.31 -18.12 22.29
C GLU A 329 25.72 -16.70 22.21
N ARG A 330 25.31 -16.25 21.02
CA ARG A 330 24.63 -14.95 20.83
C ARG A 330 23.18 -15.02 21.29
N LEU A 331 22.52 -16.15 21.09
CA LEU A 331 21.16 -16.40 21.57
C LEU A 331 21.10 -16.41 23.10
N GLU A 332 22.06 -17.06 23.77
CA GLU A 332 22.15 -17.05 25.24
C GLU A 332 22.34 -15.63 25.79
N LYS A 333 23.16 -14.80 25.14
CA LYS A 333 23.32 -13.38 25.51
C LYS A 333 22.03 -12.58 25.32
N GLN A 334 21.32 -12.83 24.22
CA GLN A 334 20.01 -12.22 23.98
C GLN A 334 19.02 -12.58 25.09
N TRP A 335 18.94 -13.85 25.48
CA TRP A 335 18.05 -14.28 26.57
C TRP A 335 18.37 -13.60 27.90
N ALA A 336 19.65 -13.52 28.27
CA ALA A 336 20.05 -12.81 29.47
C ALA A 336 19.64 -11.32 29.46
N GLU A 337 19.76 -10.65 28.31
CA GLU A 337 19.30 -9.26 28.15
C GLU A 337 17.77 -9.15 28.22
N VAL A 338 17.03 -10.07 27.59
CA VAL A 338 15.56 -10.14 27.67
C VAL A 338 15.10 -10.37 29.12
N GLU A 339 15.74 -11.27 29.86
CA GLU A 339 15.41 -11.52 31.27
C GLU A 339 15.62 -10.28 32.15
N ALA A 340 16.73 -9.57 31.94
CA ALA A 340 16.98 -8.31 32.64
C ALA A 340 15.92 -7.24 32.31
N LEU A 341 15.53 -7.12 31.04
CA LEU A 341 14.47 -6.20 30.60
C LEU A 341 13.10 -6.58 31.18
N ASN A 342 12.77 -7.87 31.24
CA ASN A 342 11.50 -8.36 31.81
C ASN A 342 11.40 -8.05 33.31
N ALA A 343 12.50 -8.14 34.04
CA ALA A 343 12.54 -7.77 35.45
C ALA A 343 12.37 -6.25 35.64
N GLU A 344 12.99 -5.44 34.78
CA GLU A 344 12.94 -3.98 34.87
C GLU A 344 11.61 -3.37 34.41
N LEU A 345 11.01 -3.92 33.34
CA LEU A 345 9.84 -3.35 32.66
C LEU A 345 8.50 -3.94 33.14
N ALA A 346 8.51 -4.82 34.13
CA ALA A 346 7.31 -5.46 34.67
C ALA A 346 6.19 -4.42 34.98
N PRO A 347 4.91 -4.72 34.65
CA PRO A 347 4.38 -6.02 34.24
C PRO A 347 4.53 -6.34 32.74
N PHE A 348 5.12 -5.47 31.93
CA PHE A 348 5.39 -5.72 30.51
C PHE A 348 6.38 -6.88 30.32
N ARG A 349 6.23 -7.63 29.22
CA ARG A 349 7.05 -8.82 28.92
C ARG A 349 7.59 -8.89 27.50
#